data_AF-A0A6P0N2V5-F1
#
_entry.id   AF-A0A6P0N2V5-F1
#
_cell.length_a   1.000
_cell.length_b   1.000
_cell.length_c   1.000
_cell.angle_alpha   90.00
_cell.angle_beta   90.00
_cell.angle_gamma   90.00
#
_symmetry.space_group_name_H-M   'P 1'
#
loop_
_entity.id
_entity.type
_entity.pdbx_description
1 polymer ?
#
loop_
_entity_poly.entity_id
_entity_poly.type
_entity_poly.pdbx_seq_one_letter_code
_entity_poly.pdbx_strand_id
1 'polypeptide(L)'
;MSNSEANNRKTINKVAIVGGTHGNEFTGVYLVKKFDKFPELTTRPSFETSTRIGNPQAFKAARRYIDTDLNRCFAKGDLENAELSFLEQTRAKEIAQTLGPKGNSNVDFILDLHSSSANMGFTIILVNNDPFNLELAAYLSSLDPLVRVLSSIEAGRENTFLNSLCNFGCSIEVGPIAPASLKGDIFQKTEALIHATLDYIEDYNNGKLLSNTYPLTLYHHLKVVDYPRNEAGELEGMIHPQLQGRDYQELNPGDPMFLTFDGTTIYYEEQATVWPVFINEVAYYEKGVAMCLTKKEIVRE
;
A
#
# COMPACT_ATOMS: atom_id res chain seq x y z
N MET A 1 -27.67 -14.89 -7.31
CA MET A 1 -27.68 -13.72 -8.21
C MET A 1 -28.60 -14.03 -9.37
N SER A 2 -29.58 -13.18 -9.64
CA SER A 2 -30.47 -13.35 -10.80
C SER A 2 -29.71 -13.00 -12.08
N ASN A 3 -30.09 -13.60 -13.21
CA ASN A 3 -29.46 -13.36 -14.53
C ASN A 3 -29.49 -11.88 -14.99
N SER A 4 -30.23 -11.00 -14.30
CA SER A 4 -30.26 -9.56 -14.58
C SER A 4 -29.15 -8.75 -13.88
N GLU A 5 -28.58 -9.24 -12.78
CA GLU A 5 -27.48 -8.55 -12.06
C GLU A 5 -26.10 -8.86 -12.68
N ALA A 6 -25.94 -10.03 -13.30
CA ALA A 6 -24.71 -10.41 -14.00
C ALA A 6 -24.38 -9.47 -15.20
N ASN A 7 -25.38 -8.77 -15.74
CA ASN A 7 -25.25 -7.95 -16.94
C ASN A 7 -24.73 -6.52 -16.70
N ASN A 8 -24.41 -6.14 -15.46
CA ASN A 8 -23.96 -4.78 -15.12
C ASN A 8 -22.60 -4.73 -14.39
N ARG A 9 -21.86 -5.85 -14.36
CA ARG A 9 -20.52 -5.93 -13.76
C ARG A 9 -19.48 -5.31 -14.71
N LYS A 10 -18.68 -4.35 -14.24
CA LYS A 10 -17.61 -3.74 -15.04
C LYS A 10 -16.47 -4.75 -15.25
N THR A 11 -16.30 -5.25 -16.47
CA THR A 11 -15.14 -6.09 -16.84
C THR A 11 -13.83 -5.31 -16.73
N ILE A 12 -12.78 -5.96 -16.22
CA ILE A 12 -11.43 -5.41 -16.12
C ILE A 12 -10.65 -5.84 -17.36
N ASN A 13 -10.33 -4.93 -18.28
CA ASN A 13 -9.63 -5.29 -19.53
C ASN A 13 -8.15 -4.93 -19.49
N LYS A 14 -7.75 -3.99 -18.63
CA LYS A 14 -6.38 -3.48 -18.55
C LYS A 14 -5.90 -3.38 -17.11
N VAL A 15 -4.83 -4.09 -16.80
CA VAL A 15 -4.18 -4.14 -15.49
C VAL A 15 -2.80 -3.48 -15.59
N ALA A 16 -2.49 -2.57 -14.68
CA ALA A 16 -1.16 -1.99 -14.53
C ALA A 16 -0.50 -2.46 -13.24
N ILE A 17 0.70 -3.05 -13.34
CA ILE A 17 1.56 -3.38 -12.19
C ILE A 17 2.65 -2.34 -12.11
N VAL A 18 2.67 -1.58 -11.02
CA VAL A 18 3.62 -0.50 -10.79
C VAL A 18 4.55 -0.87 -9.66
N GLY A 19 5.85 -0.74 -9.90
CA GLY A 19 6.89 -1.00 -8.91
C GLY A 19 7.86 0.17 -8.85
N GLY A 20 8.43 0.42 -7.68
CA GLY A 20 9.37 1.53 -7.50
C GLY A 20 8.71 2.89 -7.60
N THR A 21 7.46 3.02 -7.13
CA THR A 21 6.87 4.33 -6.82
C THR A 21 7.80 5.10 -5.88
N HIS A 22 8.40 4.38 -4.92
CA HIS A 22 9.59 4.82 -4.20
C HIS A 22 10.84 4.10 -4.71
N GLY A 23 11.90 4.85 -5.03
CA GLY A 23 13.06 4.32 -5.73
C GLY A 23 13.93 3.35 -4.93
N ASN A 24 13.87 3.38 -3.60
CA ASN A 24 14.62 2.48 -2.72
C ASN A 24 13.85 1.22 -2.31
N GLU A 25 12.66 0.98 -2.85
CA GLU A 25 11.87 -0.22 -2.58
C GLU A 25 12.07 -1.24 -3.71
N PHE A 26 13.18 -1.97 -3.61
CA PHE A 26 13.69 -2.80 -4.71
C PHE A 26 12.79 -3.98 -5.07
N THR A 27 12.02 -4.54 -4.14
CA THR A 27 11.13 -5.69 -4.40
C THR A 27 10.21 -5.42 -5.58
N GLY A 28 9.46 -4.30 -5.55
CA GLY A 28 8.56 -3.91 -6.63
C GLY A 28 9.29 -3.64 -7.96
N VAL A 29 10.44 -2.94 -7.91
CA VAL A 29 11.23 -2.64 -9.12
C VAL A 29 11.71 -3.91 -9.83
N TYR A 30 12.26 -4.86 -9.07
CA TYR A 30 12.81 -6.07 -9.65
C TYR A 30 11.73 -7.08 -10.05
N LEU A 31 10.55 -7.07 -9.42
CA LEU A 31 9.37 -7.80 -9.92
C LEU A 31 8.90 -7.25 -11.25
N VAL A 32 8.78 -5.91 -11.39
CA VAL A 32 8.46 -5.28 -12.67
C VAL A 32 9.47 -5.66 -13.75
N LYS A 33 10.78 -5.57 -13.46
CA LYS A 33 11.83 -5.99 -14.40
C LYS A 33 11.77 -7.49 -14.75
N LYS A 34 11.37 -8.34 -13.80
CA LYS A 34 11.16 -9.77 -14.04
C LYS A 34 10.01 -9.97 -15.03
N PHE A 35 8.87 -9.31 -14.81
CA PHE A 35 7.71 -9.41 -15.69
C PHE A 35 7.94 -8.78 -17.06
N ASP A 36 8.71 -7.69 -17.16
CA ASP A 36 9.15 -7.15 -18.46
C ASP A 36 9.95 -8.18 -19.28
N LYS A 37 10.75 -9.01 -18.59
CA LYS A 37 11.57 -10.06 -19.22
C LYS A 37 10.78 -11.34 -19.50
N PHE A 38 9.75 -11.61 -18.70
CA PHE A 38 8.96 -12.84 -18.72
C PHE A 38 7.46 -12.49 -18.65
N PRO A 39 6.89 -11.86 -19.70
CA PRO A 39 5.52 -11.35 -19.70
C PRO A 39 4.45 -12.44 -19.56
N GLU A 40 4.79 -13.69 -19.88
CA GLU A 40 3.92 -14.85 -19.70
C GLU A 40 3.53 -15.08 -18.23
N LEU A 41 4.36 -14.63 -17.28
CA LEU A 41 4.09 -14.77 -15.84
C LEU A 41 2.88 -13.92 -15.39
N THR A 42 2.62 -12.81 -16.09
CA THR A 42 1.55 -11.88 -15.77
C THR A 42 0.41 -11.89 -16.80
N THR A 43 0.46 -12.80 -17.76
CA THR A 43 -0.57 -12.89 -18.81
C THR A 43 -1.76 -13.69 -18.31
N ARG A 44 -2.98 -13.19 -18.57
CA ARG A 44 -4.24 -13.93 -18.39
C ARG A 44 -5.12 -13.76 -19.64
N PRO A 45 -6.01 -14.72 -19.95
CA PRO A 45 -6.81 -14.66 -21.17
C PRO A 45 -7.74 -13.45 -21.31
N SER A 46 -8.31 -12.95 -20.22
CA SER A 46 -9.40 -11.96 -20.28
C SER A 46 -8.95 -10.49 -20.23
N PHE A 47 -7.66 -10.20 -20.00
CA PHE A 47 -7.17 -8.83 -19.85
C PHE A 47 -5.70 -8.68 -20.26
N GLU A 48 -5.32 -7.45 -20.59
CA GLU A 48 -3.94 -7.07 -20.86
C GLU A 48 -3.25 -6.60 -19.58
N THR A 49 -2.03 -7.10 -19.33
CA THR A 49 -1.18 -6.61 -18.24
C THR A 49 -0.07 -5.73 -18.80
N SER A 50 0.09 -4.56 -18.18
CA SER A 50 1.22 -3.65 -18.41
C SER A 50 2.00 -3.46 -17.11
N THR A 51 3.29 -3.21 -17.25
CA THR A 51 4.25 -3.04 -16.16
C THR A 51 4.89 -1.68 -16.24
N ARG A 52 5.19 -1.06 -15.09
CA ARG A 52 5.82 0.26 -15.06
C ARG A 52 6.71 0.46 -13.84
N ILE A 53 7.88 1.05 -14.08
CA ILE A 53 8.69 1.64 -13.00
C ILE A 53 8.14 3.04 -12.67
N GLY A 54 7.68 3.24 -11.44
CA GLY A 54 7.10 4.49 -10.96
C GLY A 54 8.10 5.65 -11.04
N ASN A 55 9.18 5.58 -10.28
CA ASN A 55 10.23 6.62 -10.18
C ASN A 55 11.61 6.09 -10.59
N PRO A 56 11.93 6.03 -11.91
CA PRO A 56 13.20 5.49 -12.38
C PRO A 56 14.42 6.31 -11.93
N GLN A 57 14.27 7.62 -11.73
CA GLN A 57 15.37 8.48 -11.31
C GLN A 57 15.71 8.27 -9.83
N ALA A 58 14.71 8.19 -8.95
CA ALA A 58 14.92 7.83 -7.56
C ALA A 58 15.48 6.41 -7.40
N PHE A 59 15.03 5.46 -8.25
CA PHE A 59 15.58 4.10 -8.26
C PHE A 59 17.07 4.08 -8.62
N LYS A 60 17.47 4.84 -9.66
CA LYS A 60 18.88 4.98 -10.03
C LYS A 60 19.73 5.56 -8.88
N ALA A 61 19.14 6.45 -8.09
CA ALA A 61 19.79 7.06 -6.93
C ALA A 61 19.71 6.19 -5.65
N ALA A 62 19.00 5.06 -5.68
CA ALA A 62 18.68 4.25 -4.49
C ALA A 62 18.07 5.09 -3.34
N ARG A 63 17.22 6.07 -3.69
CA ARG A 63 16.50 6.95 -2.77
C ARG A 63 15.00 6.75 -2.89
N ARG A 64 14.25 7.10 -1.85
CA ARG A 64 12.78 7.09 -1.89
C ARG A 64 12.25 7.97 -3.01
N TYR A 65 12.74 9.20 -3.07
CA TYR A 65 12.46 10.21 -4.09
C TYR A 65 13.66 11.14 -4.25
N ILE A 66 13.63 11.99 -5.28
CA ILE A 66 14.64 13.03 -5.56
C ILE A 66 14.22 14.36 -4.93
N ASP A 67 13.08 14.93 -5.36
CA ASP A 67 12.61 16.25 -4.92
C ASP A 67 11.45 16.15 -3.92
N THR A 68 10.44 15.32 -4.22
CA THR A 68 9.27 15.13 -3.35
C THR A 68 8.70 13.72 -3.47
N ASP A 69 7.89 13.30 -2.51
CA ASP A 69 7.30 11.96 -2.49
C ASP A 69 6.32 11.77 -3.66
N LEU A 70 6.69 10.92 -4.64
CA LEU A 70 5.85 10.62 -5.81
C LEU A 70 4.46 10.15 -5.39
N ASN A 71 4.37 9.36 -4.32
CA ASN A 71 3.11 8.82 -3.84
C ASN A 71 2.27 9.86 -3.06
N ARG A 72 2.57 11.15 -3.20
CA ARG A 72 1.74 12.28 -2.74
C ARG A 72 1.37 13.25 -3.87
N CYS A 73 1.79 12.96 -5.11
CA CYS A 73 1.68 13.87 -6.25
C CYS A 73 0.47 13.61 -7.16
N PHE A 74 -0.48 12.74 -6.77
CA PHE A 74 -1.63 12.35 -7.60
C PHE A 74 -2.96 12.99 -7.16
N ALA A 75 -2.91 14.12 -6.46
CA ALA A 75 -4.08 14.97 -6.28
C ALA A 75 -4.53 15.51 -7.65
N LYS A 76 -5.84 15.59 -7.89
CA LYS A 76 -6.38 16.03 -9.18
C LYS A 76 -5.89 17.44 -9.55
N GLY A 77 -5.92 18.35 -8.58
CA GLY A 77 -5.44 19.73 -8.77
C GLY A 77 -3.95 19.79 -9.12
N ASP A 78 -3.12 18.93 -8.52
CA ASP A 78 -1.67 18.92 -8.76
C ASP A 78 -1.31 18.39 -10.15
N LEU A 79 -2.06 17.40 -10.64
CA LEU A 79 -1.87 16.85 -11.99
C LEU A 79 -2.22 17.87 -13.09
N GLU A 80 -3.16 18.77 -12.82
CA GLU A 80 -3.58 19.84 -13.74
C GLU A 80 -2.76 21.13 -13.59
N ASN A 81 -2.02 21.28 -12.49
CA ASN A 81 -1.26 22.50 -12.18
C ASN A 81 0.09 22.55 -12.91
N ALA A 82 0.20 23.36 -13.96
CA ALA A 82 1.42 23.51 -14.77
C ALA A 82 2.65 24.04 -13.99
N GLU A 83 2.46 24.74 -12.88
CA GLU A 83 3.55 25.35 -12.09
C GLU A 83 4.32 24.31 -11.25
N LEU A 84 3.68 23.18 -10.90
CA LEU A 84 4.31 22.09 -10.18
C LEU A 84 5.29 21.34 -11.09
N SER A 85 6.58 21.52 -10.85
CA SER A 85 7.65 21.12 -11.76
C SER A 85 8.76 20.31 -11.11
N PHE A 86 8.64 19.94 -9.83
CA PHE A 86 9.54 18.97 -9.22
C PHE A 86 9.52 17.67 -10.01
N LEU A 87 10.63 16.94 -9.97
CA LEU A 87 10.82 15.71 -10.75
C LEU A 87 9.64 14.75 -10.58
N GLU A 88 9.23 14.48 -9.33
CA GLU A 88 8.11 13.60 -9.05
C GLU A 88 6.74 14.17 -9.45
N GLN A 89 6.56 15.50 -9.45
CA GLN A 89 5.31 16.13 -9.91
C GLN A 89 5.17 16.02 -11.44
N THR A 90 6.25 16.29 -12.17
CA THR A 90 6.33 16.03 -13.61
C THR A 90 6.10 14.56 -13.91
N ARG A 91 6.74 13.67 -13.14
CA ARG A 91 6.57 12.22 -13.29
C ARG A 91 5.14 11.75 -13.03
N ALA A 92 4.46 12.31 -12.03
CA ALA A 92 3.07 12.00 -11.74
C ALA A 92 2.15 12.37 -12.91
N LYS A 93 2.38 13.53 -13.55
CA LYS A 93 1.66 13.95 -14.76
C LYS A 93 1.88 13.00 -15.93
N GLU A 94 3.13 12.57 -16.19
CA GLU A 94 3.45 11.57 -17.21
C GLU A 94 2.77 10.22 -16.95
N ILE A 95 2.72 9.78 -15.69
CA ILE A 95 2.03 8.54 -15.31
C ILE A 95 0.52 8.70 -15.54
N ALA A 96 -0.06 9.82 -15.10
CA ALA A 96 -1.48 10.12 -15.24
C ALA A 96 -1.93 10.22 -16.71
N GLN A 97 -1.08 10.67 -17.63
CA GLN A 97 -1.39 10.66 -19.07
C GLN A 97 -1.58 9.24 -19.63
N THR A 98 -0.86 8.26 -19.08
CA THR A 98 -0.91 6.87 -19.56
C THR A 98 -1.87 5.98 -18.78
N LEU A 99 -1.94 6.14 -17.46
CA LEU A 99 -2.77 5.30 -16.58
C LEU A 99 -4.08 5.98 -16.22
N GLY A 100 -4.06 7.30 -16.01
CA GLY A 100 -5.25 8.09 -15.71
C GLY A 100 -6.02 8.50 -16.99
N PRO A 101 -6.67 9.67 -17.00
CA PRO A 101 -6.80 10.64 -15.91
C PRO A 101 -7.62 10.10 -14.72
N LYS A 102 -7.39 10.67 -13.53
CA LYS A 102 -8.11 10.28 -12.32
C LYS A 102 -9.61 10.48 -12.47
N GLY A 103 -10.39 9.44 -12.18
CA GLY A 103 -11.85 9.42 -12.38
C GLY A 103 -12.30 9.04 -13.80
N ASN A 104 -11.38 8.95 -14.76
CA ASN A 104 -11.63 8.40 -16.10
C ASN A 104 -10.37 7.68 -16.61
N SER A 105 -9.92 6.70 -15.83
CA SER A 105 -8.67 5.97 -16.01
C SER A 105 -8.61 5.21 -17.33
N ASN A 106 -7.45 5.23 -18.00
CA ASN A 106 -7.16 4.44 -19.21
C ASN A 106 -6.93 2.95 -18.91
N VAL A 107 -6.69 2.60 -17.64
CA VAL A 107 -6.61 1.23 -17.14
C VAL A 107 -7.75 0.93 -16.18
N ASP A 108 -8.09 -0.34 -16.02
CA ASP A 108 -9.21 -0.77 -15.17
C ASP A 108 -8.77 -1.21 -13.77
N PHE A 109 -7.49 -1.55 -13.58
CA PHE A 109 -6.92 -1.91 -12.28
C PHE A 109 -5.47 -1.44 -12.14
N ILE A 110 -5.08 -0.92 -10.97
CA ILE A 110 -3.68 -0.59 -10.64
C ILE A 110 -3.24 -1.37 -9.40
N LEU A 111 -2.20 -2.19 -9.56
CA LEU A 111 -1.47 -2.84 -8.48
C LEU A 111 -0.17 -2.09 -8.23
N ASP A 112 -0.04 -1.44 -7.06
CA ASP A 112 1.15 -0.66 -6.71
C ASP A 112 1.97 -1.39 -5.63
N LEU A 113 3.22 -1.71 -5.93
CA LEU A 113 4.08 -2.55 -5.10
C LEU A 113 5.00 -1.69 -4.23
N HIS A 114 4.91 -1.89 -2.92
CA HIS A 114 5.70 -1.17 -1.91
C HIS A 114 6.48 -2.13 -1.01
N SER A 115 7.48 -1.59 -0.32
CA SER A 115 8.16 -2.28 0.77
C SER A 115 8.47 -1.34 1.92
N SER A 116 8.44 -1.86 3.15
CA SER A 116 8.60 -1.08 4.36
C SER A 116 9.70 -1.65 5.24
N SER A 117 10.40 -0.79 5.98
CA SER A 117 11.34 -1.22 7.02
C SER A 117 10.63 -1.72 8.28
N ALA A 118 9.36 -1.36 8.47
CA ALA A 118 8.52 -1.84 9.56
C ALA A 118 8.13 -3.31 9.36
N ASN A 119 7.78 -4.02 10.43
CA ASN A 119 7.44 -5.44 10.39
C ASN A 119 5.99 -5.69 9.93
N MET A 120 5.58 -5.02 8.85
CA MET A 120 4.22 -5.05 8.31
C MET A 120 3.76 -6.46 7.90
N GLY A 121 4.70 -7.38 7.63
CA GLY A 121 4.39 -8.66 7.01
C GLY A 121 3.91 -8.44 5.58
N PHE A 122 2.87 -9.17 5.16
CA PHE A 122 2.23 -8.99 3.87
C PHE A 122 0.92 -8.22 4.08
N THR A 123 0.83 -7.02 3.51
CA THR A 123 -0.31 -6.13 3.73
C THR A 123 -0.90 -5.68 2.41
N ILE A 124 -2.22 -5.85 2.27
CA ILE A 124 -3.01 -5.24 1.20
C ILE A 124 -3.53 -3.90 1.73
N ILE A 125 -3.17 -2.79 1.08
CA ILE A 125 -3.69 -1.46 1.42
C ILE A 125 -4.77 -1.11 0.40
N LEU A 126 -5.98 -0.85 0.89
CA LEU A 126 -7.13 -0.52 0.05
C LEU A 126 -6.98 0.87 -0.57
N VAL A 127 -7.30 1.00 -1.86
CA VAL A 127 -7.35 2.30 -2.55
C VAL A 127 -8.64 3.07 -2.23
N ASN A 128 -9.75 2.35 -2.07
CA ASN A 128 -11.09 2.84 -1.70
C ASN A 128 -11.93 1.66 -1.15
N ASN A 129 -13.20 1.93 -0.80
CA ASN A 129 -14.15 0.92 -0.28
C ASN A 129 -15.04 0.31 -1.38
N ASP A 130 -14.58 0.29 -2.64
CA ASP A 130 -15.32 -0.38 -3.70
C ASP A 130 -15.48 -1.87 -3.36
N PRO A 131 -16.69 -2.46 -3.51
CA PRO A 131 -16.93 -3.87 -3.21
C PRO A 131 -15.93 -4.81 -3.86
N PHE A 132 -15.51 -4.55 -5.09
CA PHE A 132 -14.52 -5.37 -5.77
C PHE A 132 -13.18 -5.39 -5.03
N ASN A 133 -12.70 -4.24 -4.55
CA ASN A 133 -11.42 -4.15 -3.85
C ASN A 133 -11.49 -4.83 -2.48
N LEU A 134 -12.65 -4.76 -1.80
CA LEU A 134 -12.89 -5.45 -0.54
C LEU A 134 -12.94 -6.97 -0.73
N GLU A 135 -13.66 -7.45 -1.75
CA GLU A 135 -13.75 -8.88 -2.08
C GLU A 135 -12.37 -9.45 -2.48
N LEU A 136 -11.60 -8.70 -3.29
CA LEU A 136 -10.23 -9.07 -3.65
C LEU A 136 -9.35 -9.16 -2.39
N ALA A 137 -9.39 -8.15 -1.52
CA ALA A 137 -8.59 -8.15 -0.29
C ALA A 137 -9.00 -9.30 0.65
N ALA A 138 -10.29 -9.60 0.75
CA ALA A 138 -10.81 -10.72 1.52
C ALA A 138 -10.32 -12.06 0.95
N TYR A 139 -10.39 -12.25 -0.37
CA TYR A 139 -9.84 -13.40 -1.07
C TYR A 139 -8.34 -13.57 -0.77
N LEU A 140 -7.52 -12.53 -0.98
CA LEU A 140 -6.08 -12.60 -0.76
C LEU A 140 -5.74 -12.91 0.70
N SER A 141 -6.46 -12.31 1.65
CA SER A 141 -6.27 -12.59 3.09
C SER A 141 -6.71 -14.00 3.50
N SER A 142 -7.61 -14.62 2.73
CA SER A 142 -8.05 -16.00 2.97
C SER A 142 -7.02 -17.05 2.51
N LEU A 143 -6.15 -16.70 1.57
CA LEU A 143 -5.11 -17.59 1.05
C LEU A 143 -4.01 -17.85 2.08
N ASP A 144 -3.74 -16.88 2.95
CA ASP A 144 -2.70 -16.96 3.97
C ASP A 144 -3.06 -16.07 5.18
N PRO A 145 -3.17 -16.63 6.40
CA PRO A 145 -3.51 -15.86 7.61
C PRO A 145 -2.49 -14.78 7.98
N LEU A 146 -1.31 -14.78 7.37
CA LEU A 146 -0.29 -13.74 7.53
C LEU A 146 -0.54 -12.51 6.63
N VAL A 147 -1.46 -12.60 5.66
CA VAL A 147 -1.86 -11.48 4.82
C VAL A 147 -2.90 -10.65 5.55
N ARG A 148 -2.61 -9.36 5.73
CA ARG A 148 -3.44 -8.41 6.45
C ARG A 148 -4.01 -7.38 5.51
N VAL A 149 -5.11 -6.74 5.91
CA VAL A 149 -5.76 -5.70 5.11
C VAL A 149 -5.83 -4.41 5.91
N LEU A 150 -5.27 -3.35 5.35
CA LEU A 150 -5.21 -2.01 5.93
C LEU A 150 -6.11 -1.07 5.12
N SER A 151 -6.95 -0.32 5.81
CA SER A 151 -7.73 0.78 5.25
C SER A 151 -7.23 2.10 5.82
N SER A 152 -6.67 2.95 4.97
CA SER A 152 -6.26 4.33 5.30
C SER A 152 -7.16 5.37 4.63
N ILE A 153 -8.39 4.98 4.31
CA ILE A 153 -9.36 5.80 3.60
C ILE A 153 -10.00 6.78 4.58
N GLU A 154 -9.81 8.07 4.34
CA GLU A 154 -10.39 9.15 5.13
C GLU A 154 -11.56 9.77 4.37
N ALA A 155 -12.75 9.79 5.00
CA ALA A 155 -13.94 10.35 4.38
C ALA A 155 -13.77 11.85 4.06
N GLY A 156 -14.08 12.25 2.83
CA GLY A 156 -13.97 13.63 2.36
C GLY A 156 -12.55 14.09 2.03
N ARG A 157 -11.53 13.23 2.23
CA ARG A 157 -10.15 13.53 1.84
C ARG A 157 -9.84 12.85 0.50
N GLU A 158 -9.24 13.61 -0.41
CA GLU A 158 -8.76 13.04 -1.67
C GLU A 158 -7.58 12.09 -1.40
N ASN A 159 -7.64 10.88 -1.96
CA ASN A 159 -6.51 9.96 -1.96
C ASN A 159 -5.47 10.46 -2.98
N THR A 160 -4.24 10.77 -2.57
CA THR A 160 -3.19 11.35 -3.45
C THR A 160 -2.15 10.34 -3.91
N PHE A 161 -2.43 9.05 -3.76
CA PHE A 161 -1.52 7.95 -4.09
C PHE A 161 -1.60 7.57 -5.56
N LEU A 162 -0.56 6.90 -6.09
CA LEU A 162 -0.49 6.53 -7.51
C LEU A 162 -1.66 5.65 -7.95
N ASN A 163 -1.97 4.61 -7.17
CA ASN A 163 -3.07 3.70 -7.48
C ASN A 163 -4.46 4.36 -7.45
N SER A 164 -4.60 5.54 -6.83
CA SER A 164 -5.86 6.31 -6.83
C SER A 164 -6.25 6.88 -8.19
N LEU A 165 -5.37 6.77 -9.20
CA LEU A 165 -5.70 7.08 -10.59
C LEU A 165 -6.84 6.20 -11.12
N CYS A 166 -6.98 4.97 -10.59
CA CYS A 166 -8.04 4.04 -10.95
C CYS A 166 -8.92 3.68 -9.74
N ASN A 167 -10.18 3.34 -10.01
CA ASN A 167 -11.13 2.93 -8.99
C ASN A 167 -10.84 1.51 -8.46
N PHE A 168 -10.42 0.59 -9.32
CA PHE A 168 -10.01 -0.74 -8.88
C PHE A 168 -8.50 -0.79 -8.71
N GLY A 169 -8.06 -1.41 -7.63
CA GLY A 169 -6.65 -1.44 -7.29
C GLY A 169 -6.41 -1.67 -5.81
N CYS A 170 -5.16 -1.94 -5.49
CA CYS A 170 -4.66 -1.96 -4.13
C CYS A 170 -3.15 -1.73 -4.15
N SER A 171 -2.58 -1.51 -2.97
CA SER A 171 -1.13 -1.64 -2.81
C SER A 171 -0.81 -2.96 -2.12
N ILE A 172 0.26 -3.62 -2.58
CA ILE A 172 0.89 -4.71 -1.82
C ILE A 172 2.09 -4.10 -1.13
N GLU A 173 1.99 -3.99 0.20
CA GLU A 173 3.02 -3.51 1.10
C GLU A 173 3.68 -4.71 1.79
N VAL A 174 5.02 -4.79 1.76
CA VAL A 174 5.75 -5.92 2.34
C VAL A 174 6.94 -5.47 3.19
N GLY A 175 7.01 -5.99 4.40
CA GLY A 175 8.08 -5.66 5.34
C GLY A 175 8.30 -6.75 6.39
N PRO A 176 9.45 -6.76 7.07
CA PRO A 176 10.45 -5.70 7.08
C PRO A 176 11.53 -5.92 6.03
N ILE A 177 11.84 -4.91 5.23
CA ILE A 177 12.94 -4.88 4.26
C ILE A 177 13.72 -3.58 4.47
N ALA A 178 15.05 -3.68 4.60
CA ALA A 178 15.88 -2.48 4.64
C ALA A 178 15.81 -1.75 3.28
N PRO A 179 15.77 -0.41 3.24
CA PRO A 179 15.78 0.31 1.97
C PRO A 179 16.95 -0.09 1.08
N ALA A 180 16.72 -0.06 -0.22
CA ALA A 180 17.69 -0.42 -1.25
C ALA A 180 18.27 -1.85 -1.07
N SER A 181 17.46 -2.78 -0.55
CA SER A 181 17.82 -4.19 -0.42
C SER A 181 16.71 -5.12 -0.90
N LEU A 182 17.04 -6.41 -1.06
CA LEU A 182 16.10 -7.47 -1.44
C LEU A 182 16.15 -8.60 -0.41
N LYS A 183 14.98 -9.20 -0.17
CA LYS A 183 14.84 -10.44 0.60
C LYS A 183 14.14 -11.48 -0.26
N GLY A 184 14.79 -12.61 -0.50
CA GLY A 184 14.35 -13.59 -1.51
C GLY A 184 13.01 -14.25 -1.18
N ASP A 185 12.78 -14.56 0.09
CA ASP A 185 11.53 -15.12 0.61
C ASP A 185 10.37 -14.14 0.46
N ILE A 186 10.57 -12.87 0.83
CA ILE A 186 9.56 -11.82 0.65
C ILE A 186 9.30 -11.60 -0.84
N PHE A 187 10.33 -11.53 -1.68
CA PHE A 187 10.20 -11.37 -3.13
C PHE A 187 9.32 -12.46 -3.75
N GLN A 188 9.58 -13.73 -3.42
CA GLN A 188 8.80 -14.87 -3.93
C GLN A 188 7.35 -14.85 -3.46
N LYS A 189 7.11 -14.48 -2.20
CA LYS A 189 5.75 -14.42 -1.66
C LYS A 189 4.97 -13.20 -2.17
N THR A 190 5.64 -12.07 -2.40
CA THR A 190 5.05 -10.92 -3.11
C THR A 190 4.65 -11.32 -4.53
N GLU A 191 5.51 -12.04 -5.25
CA GLU A 191 5.16 -12.59 -6.57
C GLU A 191 3.94 -13.50 -6.54
N ALA A 192 3.85 -14.40 -5.56
CA ALA A 192 2.69 -15.27 -5.39
C ALA A 192 1.38 -14.47 -5.14
N LEU A 193 1.43 -13.39 -4.35
CA LEU A 193 0.27 -12.51 -4.14
C LEU A 193 -0.14 -11.74 -5.40
N ILE A 194 0.84 -11.33 -6.22
CA ILE A 194 0.56 -10.72 -7.52
C ILE A 194 -0.16 -11.73 -8.41
N HIS A 195 0.35 -12.97 -8.50
CA HIS A 195 -0.32 -14.01 -9.29
C HIS A 195 -1.74 -14.29 -8.79
N ALA A 196 -1.96 -14.40 -7.49
CA ALA A 196 -3.28 -14.59 -6.91
C ALA A 196 -4.24 -13.42 -7.24
N THR A 197 -3.72 -12.18 -7.29
CA THR A 197 -4.50 -11.02 -7.71
C THR A 197 -4.91 -11.11 -9.18
N LEU A 198 -3.98 -11.50 -10.06
CA LEU A 198 -4.27 -11.69 -11.48
C LEU A 198 -5.26 -12.84 -11.73
N ASP A 199 -5.13 -13.94 -10.98
CA ASP A 199 -6.07 -15.07 -11.04
C ASP A 199 -7.47 -14.68 -10.57
N TYR A 200 -7.56 -13.90 -9.49
CA TYR A 200 -8.84 -13.37 -9.03
C TYR A 200 -9.53 -12.48 -10.07
N ILE A 201 -8.78 -11.60 -10.75
CA ILE A 201 -9.31 -10.76 -11.84
C ILE A 201 -9.79 -11.61 -13.02
N GLU A 202 -9.06 -12.67 -13.38
CA GLU A 202 -9.46 -13.60 -14.43
C GLU A 202 -10.78 -14.30 -14.08
N ASP A 203 -10.91 -14.80 -12.86
CA ASP A 203 -12.15 -15.44 -12.38
C ASP A 203 -13.30 -14.43 -12.27
N TYR A 204 -13.00 -13.18 -11.89
CA TYR A 204 -13.94 -12.07 -11.87
C TYR A 204 -14.53 -11.82 -13.27
N ASN A 205 -13.67 -11.68 -14.28
CA ASN A 205 -14.07 -11.42 -15.65
C ASN A 205 -14.89 -12.57 -16.25
N ASN A 206 -14.56 -13.82 -15.90
CA ASN A 206 -15.28 -15.00 -16.38
C ASN A 206 -16.55 -15.34 -15.59
N GLY A 207 -16.92 -14.53 -14.59
CA GLY A 207 -18.08 -14.80 -13.74
C GLY A 207 -17.95 -16.08 -12.90
N LYS A 208 -16.73 -16.57 -12.67
CA LYS A 208 -16.45 -17.80 -11.93
C LYS A 208 -16.48 -17.64 -10.42
N LEU A 209 -16.58 -16.39 -9.93
CA LEU A 209 -16.19 -16.09 -8.56
C LEU A 209 -16.97 -16.73 -7.43
N LEU A 210 -18.10 -17.43 -7.60
CA LEU A 210 -18.95 -17.94 -6.48
C LEU A 210 -19.32 -16.85 -5.44
N SER A 211 -20.47 -16.99 -4.79
CA SER A 211 -20.86 -16.13 -3.68
C SER A 211 -20.11 -16.53 -2.39
N ASN A 212 -18.78 -16.69 -2.47
CA ASN A 212 -17.97 -17.06 -1.31
C ASN A 212 -17.68 -15.80 -0.52
N THR A 213 -18.27 -15.71 0.66
CA THR A 213 -18.01 -14.64 1.61
C THR A 213 -16.77 -15.01 2.42
N TYR A 214 -15.63 -14.40 2.09
CA TYR A 214 -14.42 -14.58 2.87
C TYR A 214 -14.47 -13.64 4.09
N PRO A 215 -14.20 -14.14 5.32
CA PRO A 215 -14.15 -13.27 6.48
C PRO A 215 -13.02 -12.26 6.28
N LEU A 216 -13.34 -10.97 6.39
CA LEU A 216 -12.37 -9.90 6.20
C LEU A 216 -12.06 -9.24 7.54
N THR A 217 -10.81 -9.31 7.96
CA THR A 217 -10.30 -8.50 9.09
C THR A 217 -9.63 -7.25 8.54
N LEU A 218 -10.23 -6.10 8.81
CA LEU A 218 -9.72 -4.79 8.44
C LEU A 218 -9.02 -4.13 9.62
N TYR A 219 -7.89 -3.50 9.36
CA TYR A 219 -7.26 -2.55 10.26
C TYR A 219 -7.55 -1.14 9.73
N HIS A 220 -8.41 -0.40 10.40
CA HIS A 220 -8.78 0.96 10.02
C HIS A 220 -7.83 1.95 10.67
N HIS A 221 -7.18 2.77 9.85
CA HIS A 221 -6.36 3.88 10.33
C HIS A 221 -7.17 4.81 11.24
N LEU A 222 -6.63 5.10 12.42
CA LEU A 222 -7.19 6.06 13.36
C LEU A 222 -6.42 7.37 13.31
N LYS A 223 -5.12 7.30 13.56
CA LYS A 223 -4.24 8.46 13.62
C LYS A 223 -2.77 8.07 13.51
N VAL A 224 -1.95 9.07 13.24
CA VAL A 224 -0.49 8.98 13.34
C VAL A 224 -0.03 9.36 14.74
N VAL A 225 1.07 8.78 15.18
CA VAL A 225 1.80 9.17 16.40
C VAL A 225 3.22 9.53 15.99
N ASP A 226 3.69 10.73 16.33
CA ASP A 226 5.08 11.15 16.10
C ASP A 226 6.00 10.58 17.20
N TYR A 227 7.30 10.65 16.94
CA TYR A 227 8.33 10.44 17.94
C TYR A 227 8.29 11.53 19.02
N PRO A 228 8.78 11.23 20.24
CA PRO A 228 9.11 12.27 21.22
C PRO A 228 10.15 13.22 20.63
N ARG A 229 9.88 14.52 20.72
CA ARG A 229 10.76 15.57 20.18
C ARG A 229 10.88 16.75 21.14
N ASN A 230 12.04 17.38 21.11
CA ASN A 230 12.30 18.62 21.83
C ASN A 230 11.66 19.83 21.14
N GLU A 231 11.78 21.01 21.76
CA GLU A 231 11.26 22.28 21.20
C GLU A 231 11.86 22.65 19.83
N ALA A 232 13.06 22.14 19.51
CA ALA A 232 13.70 22.34 18.20
C ALA A 232 13.24 21.32 17.14
N GLY A 233 12.39 20.36 17.49
CA GLY A 233 11.89 19.31 16.60
C GLY A 233 12.84 18.12 16.44
N GLU A 234 13.93 18.06 17.19
CA GLU A 234 14.85 16.92 17.18
C GLU A 234 14.28 15.77 18.01
N LEU A 235 14.65 14.53 17.67
CA LEU A 235 14.22 13.36 18.44
C LEU A 235 14.76 13.41 19.87
N GLU A 236 13.93 13.04 20.83
CA GLU A 236 14.32 12.82 22.24
C GLU A 236 14.20 11.36 22.65
N GLY A 237 13.75 10.50 21.74
CA GLY A 237 13.58 9.08 21.99
C GLY A 237 13.42 8.28 20.71
N MET A 238 13.22 6.98 20.91
CA MET A 238 13.04 5.99 19.85
C MET A 238 11.90 5.04 20.23
N ILE A 239 11.43 4.23 19.27
CA ILE A 239 10.47 3.15 19.56
C ILE A 239 11.00 2.28 20.70
N HIS A 240 10.15 2.02 21.70
CA HIS A 240 10.53 1.20 22.83
C HIS A 240 10.84 -0.24 22.37
N PRO A 241 11.89 -0.91 22.91
CA PRO A 241 12.27 -2.25 22.48
C PRO A 241 11.14 -3.30 22.59
N GLN A 242 10.21 -3.12 23.53
CA GLN A 242 9.05 -4.02 23.69
C GLN A 242 7.93 -3.80 22.65
N LEU A 243 7.98 -2.69 21.90
CA LEU A 243 7.04 -2.37 20.82
C LEU A 243 7.67 -2.58 19.43
N GLN A 244 8.99 -2.44 19.30
CA GLN A 244 9.70 -2.57 18.04
C GLN A 244 9.34 -3.87 17.29
N GLY A 245 8.89 -3.73 16.04
CA GLY A 245 8.54 -4.84 15.17
C GLY A 245 7.26 -5.59 15.56
N ARG A 246 6.41 -5.01 16.42
CA ARG A 246 5.13 -5.61 16.83
C ARG A 246 3.94 -5.06 16.04
N ASP A 247 4.16 -4.70 14.77
CA ASP A 247 3.10 -4.29 13.86
C ASP A 247 1.95 -5.30 13.88
N TYR A 248 0.71 -4.80 13.89
CA TYR A 248 -0.53 -5.57 13.98
C TYR A 248 -0.71 -6.40 15.26
N GLN A 249 0.11 -6.20 16.29
CA GLN A 249 -0.14 -6.74 17.63
C GLN A 249 -0.88 -5.71 18.48
N GLU A 250 -1.54 -6.16 19.54
CA GLU A 250 -2.25 -5.26 20.45
C GLU A 250 -1.28 -4.33 21.20
N LEU A 251 -1.65 -3.07 21.28
CA LEU A 251 -1.08 -2.05 22.15
C LEU A 251 -2.18 -1.62 23.13
N ASN A 252 -1.99 -1.96 24.40
CA ASN A 252 -2.96 -1.75 25.48
C ASN A 252 -2.59 -0.52 26.32
N PRO A 253 -3.56 0.11 27.00
CA PRO A 253 -3.28 1.19 27.94
C PRO A 253 -2.22 0.77 28.97
N GLY A 254 -1.16 1.56 29.11
CA GLY A 254 -0.02 1.28 29.97
C GLY A 254 1.11 0.47 29.33
N ASP A 255 0.99 0.03 28.07
CA ASP A 255 2.09 -0.60 27.35
C ASP A 255 3.15 0.45 26.93
N PRO A 256 4.45 0.11 26.93
CA PRO A 256 5.50 1.06 26.63
C PRO A 256 5.62 1.34 25.12
N MET A 257 5.62 2.62 24.74
CA MET A 257 5.68 3.07 23.35
C MET A 257 7.05 3.58 22.94
N PHE A 258 7.66 4.43 23.77
CA PHE A 258 8.95 5.05 23.46
C PHE A 258 9.94 4.89 24.62
N LEU A 259 11.21 4.89 24.27
CA LEU A 259 12.34 5.02 25.18
C LEU A 259 13.06 6.33 24.86
N THR A 260 13.05 7.28 25.78
CA THR A 260 13.79 8.53 25.65
C THR A 260 15.29 8.30 25.85
N PHE A 261 16.11 9.22 25.37
CA PHE A 261 17.57 9.09 25.43
C PHE A 261 18.14 9.15 26.86
N ASP A 262 17.39 9.70 27.82
CA ASP A 262 17.72 9.66 29.25
C ASP A 262 17.28 8.35 29.95
N GLY A 263 16.67 7.42 29.21
CA GLY A 263 16.24 6.12 29.73
C GLY A 263 14.81 6.08 30.27
N THR A 264 14.03 7.16 30.15
CA THR A 264 12.63 7.20 30.56
C THR A 264 11.71 6.48 29.56
N THR A 265 10.75 5.72 30.06
CA THR A 265 9.72 5.08 29.23
C THR A 265 8.51 5.98 29.11
N ILE A 266 8.04 6.20 27.88
CA ILE A 266 6.75 6.83 27.58
C ILE A 266 5.76 5.72 27.24
N TYR A 267 4.63 5.70 27.95
CA TYR A 267 3.61 4.66 27.85
C TYR A 267 2.44 5.11 26.97
N TYR A 268 1.67 4.14 26.48
CA TYR A 268 0.41 4.40 25.80
C TYR A 268 -0.67 4.77 26.82
N GLU A 269 -1.23 5.98 26.73
CA GLU A 269 -2.13 6.54 27.74
C GLU A 269 -3.62 6.55 27.34
N GLU A 270 -3.94 6.20 26.10
CA GLU A 270 -5.34 6.14 25.65
C GLU A 270 -6.06 4.93 26.23
N GLN A 271 -7.40 4.97 26.21
CA GLN A 271 -8.24 4.01 26.93
C GLN A 271 -8.52 2.72 26.17
N ALA A 272 -8.43 2.74 24.84
CA ALA A 272 -8.80 1.61 23.99
C ALA A 272 -7.57 0.89 23.46
N THR A 273 -7.60 -0.44 23.42
CA THR A 273 -6.60 -1.24 22.69
C THR A 273 -6.61 -0.89 21.21
N VAL A 274 -5.42 -0.74 20.64
CA VAL A 274 -5.19 -0.45 19.22
C VAL A 274 -4.16 -1.43 18.63
N TRP A 275 -4.00 -1.40 17.31
CA TRP A 275 -3.03 -2.23 16.59
C TRP A 275 -2.10 -1.32 15.79
N PRO A 276 -0.93 -0.92 16.32
CA PRO A 276 0.01 -0.08 15.61
C PRO A 276 0.54 -0.77 14.34
N VAL A 277 0.77 0.02 13.30
CA VAL A 277 1.35 -0.38 12.01
C VAL A 277 2.37 0.66 11.55
N PHE A 278 3.24 0.30 10.59
CA PHE A 278 4.36 1.12 10.14
C PHE A 278 5.27 1.57 11.31
N ILE A 279 5.44 0.69 12.30
CA ILE A 279 6.29 0.96 13.47
C ILE A 279 7.73 1.12 13.01
N ASN A 280 8.29 2.30 13.25
CA ASN A 280 9.67 2.62 12.88
C ASN A 280 9.95 2.55 11.37
N GLU A 281 8.98 2.99 10.54
CA GLU A 281 9.21 3.15 9.11
C GLU A 281 10.22 4.28 8.85
N VAL A 282 11.32 3.94 8.19
CA VAL A 282 12.44 4.86 7.96
C VAL A 282 12.05 6.08 7.12
N ALA A 283 11.16 5.91 6.14
CA ALA A 283 10.63 7.00 5.33
C ALA A 283 9.75 7.99 6.10
N TYR A 284 9.33 7.65 7.32
CA TYR A 284 8.33 8.39 8.07
C TYR A 284 8.93 9.30 9.15
N TYR A 285 10.23 9.21 9.42
CA TYR A 285 10.96 10.13 10.31
C TYR A 285 10.82 11.60 9.90
N GLU A 286 10.94 11.90 8.61
CA GLU A 286 10.76 13.25 8.05
C GLU A 286 9.30 13.73 8.13
N LYS A 287 8.35 12.80 8.23
CA LYS A 287 6.91 13.07 8.21
C LYS A 287 6.32 13.25 9.61
N GLY A 288 7.16 13.11 10.65
CA GLY A 288 6.69 13.12 12.03
C GLY A 288 5.79 11.92 12.34
N VAL A 289 6.10 10.74 11.82
CA VAL A 289 5.31 9.53 12.06
C VAL A 289 6.21 8.40 12.54
N ALA A 290 6.03 8.02 13.81
CA ALA A 290 6.68 6.87 14.41
C ALA A 290 5.91 5.56 14.17
N MET A 291 4.58 5.66 14.17
CA MET A 291 3.65 4.58 13.83
C MET A 291 2.28 5.17 13.49
N CYS A 292 1.43 4.37 12.85
CA CYS A 292 0.01 4.65 12.70
C CYS A 292 -0.79 3.74 13.63
N LEU A 293 -1.71 4.28 14.42
CA LEU A 293 -2.62 3.49 15.22
C LEU A 293 -3.81 3.06 14.38
N THR A 294 -4.23 1.80 14.54
CA THR A 294 -5.39 1.27 13.85
C THR A 294 -6.39 0.62 14.80
N LYS A 295 -7.64 0.55 14.37
CA LYS A 295 -8.67 -0.28 14.99
C LYS A 295 -8.89 -1.53 14.15
N LYS A 296 -8.87 -2.69 14.79
CA LYS A 296 -9.23 -3.95 14.17
C LYS A 296 -10.76 -4.09 14.10
N GLU A 297 -11.26 -4.42 12.93
CA GLU A 297 -12.67 -4.69 12.66
C GLU A 297 -12.80 -6.00 11.88
N ILE A 298 -13.78 -6.82 12.25
CA ILE A 298 -14.13 -8.02 11.49
C ILE A 298 -15.39 -7.68 10.70
N VAL A 299 -15.25 -7.54 9.39
CA VAL A 299 -16.38 -7.36 8.49
C VAL A 299 -17.01 -8.74 8.29
N ARG A 300 -18.18 -8.92 8.87
CA ARG A 300 -19.06 -10.08 8.61
C ARG A 300 -20.21 -9.58 7.76
N GLU A 301 -20.42 -10.22 6.61
CA GLU A 301 -21.71 -10.10 5.90
C GLU A 301 -22.86 -10.63 6.77
#